data_AF-A0A5C0ZRB2-F1
#
_entry.id   AF-A0A5C0ZRB2-F1
#
_cell.length_a   1.000
_cell.length_b   1.000
_cell.length_c   1.000
_cell.angle_alpha   90.00
_cell.angle_beta   90.00
_cell.angle_gamma   90.00
#
_symmetry.space_group_name_H-M   'P 1'
#
loop_
_entity.id
_entity.type
_entity.pdbx_description
1 polymer ?
#
loop_
_entity_poly.entity_id
_entity_poly.type
_entity_poly.pdbx_seq_one_letter_code
_entity_poly.pdbx_strand_id
1 'polypeptide(L)'
;MATTAKRKPETKKKALEEPTLEIEKKRQAPGKKDLSKSYNAFKQYGGKQYTGMAIGRSHHWEYDQGDWKETKITPDLWEIFYAVTKRRKGHAPKGSGVPVGTEYHWYILAHQNVKKLNANDYSTEMSGLKFKLAHKRADSDKWSTKAPTQRKHLVKFLKEIIAQLESDPIPLTFDYEGVHYEGEGIPITETCHEGVCYELSITLNDKNLGIIRCAKSGWKMDGVEKGLVKAIGNQIFLYFE
;
A
#
# COMPACT_ATOMS: atom_id res chain seq x y z
N MET A 1 62.10 27.51 -44.13
CA MET A 1 60.68 27.28 -43.81
C MET A 1 60.23 26.09 -44.64
N ALA A 2 60.08 24.92 -44.01
CA ALA A 2 59.91 23.64 -44.70
C ALA A 2 58.44 23.24 -44.74
N THR A 3 57.89 23.15 -45.96
CA THR A 3 56.59 22.58 -46.28
C THR A 3 56.79 21.15 -46.79
N THR A 4 56.20 20.16 -46.10
CA THR A 4 56.18 18.79 -46.62
C THR A 4 54.82 18.14 -46.39
N ALA A 5 54.15 17.85 -47.51
CA ALA A 5 52.91 17.11 -47.61
C ALA A 5 53.05 15.66 -47.13
N LYS A 6 52.04 15.15 -46.42
CA LYS A 6 51.96 13.73 -46.02
C LYS A 6 51.13 12.93 -47.03
N ARG A 7 51.79 11.92 -47.62
CA ARG A 7 51.23 10.83 -48.44
C ARG A 7 50.38 9.87 -47.60
N LYS A 8 49.28 9.36 -48.19
CA LYS A 8 48.62 8.09 -47.82
C LYS A 8 49.52 6.89 -48.14
N PRO A 9 49.30 5.75 -47.48
CA PRO A 9 49.30 4.50 -48.25
C PRO A 9 48.11 3.57 -47.95
N GLU A 10 47.84 2.77 -48.96
CA GLU A 10 46.79 1.77 -49.11
C GLU A 10 47.01 0.48 -48.33
N THR A 11 45.87 -0.16 -48.08
CA THR A 11 45.56 -1.53 -47.66
C THR A 11 46.51 -2.64 -48.13
N LYS A 12 46.82 -3.58 -47.22
CA LYS A 12 47.08 -5.00 -47.54
C LYS A 12 46.13 -5.89 -46.75
N LYS A 13 45.30 -6.66 -47.47
CA LYS A 13 44.48 -7.76 -46.96
C LYS A 13 45.38 -8.93 -46.53
N LYS A 14 45.04 -9.62 -45.43
CA LYS A 14 45.44 -11.01 -45.21
C LYS A 14 44.30 -11.79 -44.52
N ALA A 15 44.23 -13.06 -44.87
CA ALA A 15 43.10 -13.97 -44.85
C ALA A 15 42.47 -14.26 -43.47
N LEU A 16 41.20 -14.67 -43.54
CA LEU A 16 40.43 -15.30 -42.47
C LEU A 16 41.07 -16.63 -42.03
N GLU A 17 41.18 -16.81 -40.71
CA GLU A 17 41.14 -18.11 -40.05
C GLU A 17 40.06 -18.03 -38.96
N GLU A 18 39.03 -18.87 -39.07
CA GLU A 18 38.01 -19.07 -38.05
C GLU A 18 38.57 -19.95 -36.92
N PRO A 19 38.31 -19.61 -35.64
CA PRO A 19 38.24 -20.61 -34.60
C PRO A 19 36.79 -20.77 -34.13
N THR A 20 36.23 -21.90 -34.56
CA THR A 20 35.35 -22.82 -33.82
C THR A 20 34.63 -22.32 -32.57
N LEU A 21 33.30 -22.39 -32.68
CA LEU A 21 32.30 -22.42 -31.61
C LEU A 21 32.67 -23.38 -30.48
N GLU A 22 33.13 -22.86 -29.34
CA GLU A 22 32.92 -23.53 -28.05
C GLU A 22 31.73 -22.91 -27.33
N ILE A 23 30.69 -23.74 -27.24
CA ILE A 23 29.40 -23.46 -26.63
C ILE A 23 29.59 -23.49 -25.10
N GLU A 24 29.86 -22.35 -24.50
CA GLU A 24 29.62 -22.19 -23.05
C GLU A 24 28.10 -22.16 -22.82
N LYS A 25 27.53 -23.32 -22.47
CA LYS A 25 26.20 -23.44 -21.87
C LYS A 25 26.18 -22.66 -20.55
N LYS A 26 25.92 -21.35 -20.61
CA LYS A 26 25.37 -20.61 -19.47
C LYS A 26 24.03 -21.26 -19.13
N ARG A 27 24.01 -22.00 -18.02
CA ARG A 27 22.77 -22.42 -17.34
C ARG A 27 21.92 -21.17 -17.16
N GLN A 28 20.85 -21.06 -17.94
CA GLN A 28 19.85 -20.02 -17.75
C GLN A 28 19.28 -20.20 -16.35
N ALA A 29 19.48 -19.20 -15.49
CA ALA A 29 18.69 -19.06 -14.29
C ALA A 29 17.21 -19.09 -14.69
N PRO A 30 16.32 -19.76 -13.92
CA PRO A 30 14.91 -19.86 -14.26
C PRO A 30 14.38 -18.45 -14.51
N GLY A 31 13.79 -18.26 -15.69
CA GLY A 31 13.47 -16.95 -16.25
C GLY A 31 12.83 -16.04 -15.21
N LYS A 32 13.43 -14.86 -14.99
CA LYS A 32 12.80 -13.79 -14.22
C LYS A 32 11.44 -13.52 -14.86
N LYS A 33 10.36 -14.02 -14.25
CA LYS A 33 8.99 -13.67 -14.66
C LYS A 33 8.92 -12.15 -14.76
N ASP A 34 8.46 -11.65 -15.89
CA ASP A 34 8.30 -10.21 -16.11
C ASP A 34 7.20 -9.69 -15.18
N LEU A 35 7.63 -9.23 -14.00
CA LEU A 35 6.74 -8.78 -12.94
C LEU A 35 5.90 -7.59 -13.40
N SER A 36 6.36 -6.81 -14.38
CA SER A 36 5.63 -5.65 -14.91
C SER A 36 4.34 -6.06 -15.62
N LYS A 37 4.38 -7.14 -16.41
CA LYS A 37 3.20 -7.72 -17.07
C LYS A 37 2.18 -8.19 -16.05
N SER A 38 2.64 -8.87 -15.00
CA SER A 38 1.73 -9.35 -13.94
C SER A 38 1.10 -8.21 -13.13
N TYR A 39 1.84 -7.12 -12.93
CA TYR A 39 1.36 -5.93 -12.23
C TYR A 39 0.26 -5.23 -13.03
N ASN A 40 0.48 -5.03 -14.33
CA ASN A 40 -0.46 -4.33 -15.21
C ASN A 40 -1.64 -5.21 -15.68
N ALA A 41 -1.56 -6.53 -15.53
CA ALA A 41 -2.63 -7.44 -15.88
C ALA A 41 -3.93 -7.16 -15.11
N PHE A 42 -5.06 -7.38 -15.78
CA PHE A 42 -6.38 -7.42 -15.14
C PHE A 42 -6.48 -8.57 -14.14
N LYS A 43 -7.14 -8.29 -13.03
CA LYS A 43 -7.35 -9.18 -11.87
C LYS A 43 -8.83 -9.13 -11.50
N GLN A 44 -9.33 -10.15 -10.81
CA GLN A 44 -10.72 -10.24 -10.35
C GLN A 44 -10.77 -10.37 -8.82
N TYR A 45 -11.75 -9.72 -8.18
CA TYR A 45 -12.06 -9.88 -6.76
C TYR A 45 -13.52 -9.54 -6.49
N GLY A 46 -14.27 -10.44 -5.84
CA GLY A 46 -15.70 -10.22 -5.54
C GLY A 46 -16.52 -9.84 -6.78
N GLY A 47 -16.23 -10.45 -7.93
CA GLY A 47 -16.89 -10.14 -9.22
C GLY A 47 -16.46 -8.82 -9.88
N LYS A 48 -15.50 -8.07 -9.31
CA LYS A 48 -15.00 -6.79 -9.84
C LYS A 48 -13.61 -6.97 -10.48
N GLN A 49 -13.44 -6.40 -11.68
CA GLN A 49 -12.16 -6.37 -12.37
C GLN A 49 -11.31 -5.16 -11.94
N TYR A 50 -10.01 -5.36 -11.70
CA TYR A 50 -9.06 -4.30 -11.33
C TYR A 50 -7.67 -4.52 -11.94
N THR A 51 -6.80 -3.50 -11.89
CA THR A 51 -5.39 -3.56 -12.33
C THR A 51 -4.46 -2.97 -11.27
N GLY A 52 -3.14 -3.19 -11.44
CA GLY A 52 -2.13 -2.69 -10.51
C GLY A 52 -1.82 -3.67 -9.38
N MET A 53 -1.59 -3.14 -8.18
CA MET A 53 -1.23 -3.93 -7.01
C MET A 53 -2.29 -4.99 -6.69
N ALA A 54 -1.86 -6.23 -6.49
CA ALA A 54 -2.75 -7.31 -6.03
C ALA A 54 -3.20 -7.08 -4.57
N ILE A 55 -4.45 -7.46 -4.26
CA ILE A 55 -5.02 -7.42 -2.91
C ILE A 55 -4.15 -8.22 -1.93
N GLY A 56 -3.99 -7.70 -0.71
CA GLY A 56 -3.13 -8.27 0.34
C GLY A 56 -1.63 -7.98 0.18
N ARG A 57 -1.21 -7.24 -0.86
CA ARG A 57 0.16 -6.71 -0.98
C ARG A 57 0.24 -5.31 -0.37
N SER A 58 1.45 -4.88 -0.04
CA SER A 58 1.71 -3.56 0.54
C SER A 58 2.69 -2.74 -0.29
N HIS A 59 2.61 -1.42 -0.13
CA HIS A 59 3.69 -0.51 -0.48
C HIS A 59 4.27 0.09 0.80
N HIS A 60 5.59 0.26 0.81
CA HIS A 60 6.30 0.91 1.88
C HIS A 60 6.92 2.18 1.32
N TRP A 61 6.54 3.31 1.90
CA TRP A 61 6.99 4.64 1.51
C TRP A 61 7.67 5.30 2.70
N GLU A 62 8.75 6.02 2.41
CA GLU A 62 9.37 6.96 3.33
C GLU A 62 8.97 8.35 2.87
N TYR A 63 8.42 9.14 3.78
CA TYR A 63 8.02 10.51 3.52
C TYR A 63 9.20 11.41 3.92
N ASP A 64 9.54 12.37 3.07
CA ASP A 64 10.55 13.37 3.41
C ASP A 64 10.01 14.25 4.58
N GLN A 65 10.77 15.26 5.02
CA GLN A 65 10.24 16.21 6.01
C GLN A 65 9.09 17.01 5.38
N GLY A 66 7.89 16.85 5.93
CA GLY A 66 6.68 17.50 5.45
C GLY A 66 6.22 18.61 6.37
N ASP A 67 5.46 19.56 5.80
CA ASP A 67 4.84 20.64 6.55
C ASP A 67 3.43 20.22 6.97
N TRP A 68 3.17 20.17 8.28
CA TRP A 68 1.87 19.84 8.86
C TRP A 68 1.25 21.10 9.46
N LYS A 69 0.07 21.46 8.98
CA LYS A 69 -0.68 22.63 9.42
C LYS A 69 -2.07 22.23 9.85
N GLU A 70 -2.53 22.82 10.93
CA GLU A 70 -3.88 22.63 11.43
C GLU A 70 -4.52 23.98 11.75
N THR A 71 -5.80 24.09 11.41
CA THR A 71 -6.60 25.28 11.71
C THR A 71 -7.86 24.85 12.43
N LYS A 72 -8.10 25.38 13.64
CA LYS A 72 -9.33 25.10 14.37
C LYS A 72 -10.51 25.76 13.66
N ILE A 73 -11.48 24.95 13.20
CA ILE A 73 -12.70 25.43 12.53
C ILE A 73 -13.82 25.61 13.56
N THR A 74 -14.03 24.62 14.42
CA THR A 74 -15.03 24.63 15.50
C THR A 74 -14.41 24.03 16.78
N PRO A 75 -15.10 24.03 17.94
CA PRO A 75 -14.56 23.44 19.18
C PRO A 75 -13.96 22.05 19.00
N ASP A 76 -14.61 21.21 18.20
CA ASP A 76 -14.28 19.79 17.99
C ASP A 76 -13.88 19.45 16.54
N LEU A 77 -13.70 20.46 15.67
CA LEU A 77 -13.31 20.27 14.27
C LEU A 77 -12.09 21.11 13.91
N TRP A 78 -11.11 20.45 13.32
CA TRP A 78 -9.90 21.05 12.80
C TRP A 78 -9.73 20.71 11.32
N GLU A 79 -9.32 21.70 10.54
CA GLU A 79 -8.73 21.47 9.22
C GLU A 79 -7.32 20.95 9.40
N ILE A 80 -6.91 19.97 8.58
CA ILE A 80 -5.53 19.55 8.48
C ILE A 80 -5.03 19.71 7.04
N PHE A 81 -3.79 20.16 6.89
CA PHE A 81 -3.08 20.22 5.62
C PHE A 81 -1.68 19.65 5.80
N TYR A 82 -1.33 18.67 4.97
CA TYR A 82 -0.01 18.04 4.97
C TYR A 82 0.50 17.85 3.54
N ALA A 83 1.70 18.37 3.25
CA ALA A 83 2.30 18.29 1.92
C ALA A 83 3.78 17.91 2.00
N VAL A 84 4.16 16.90 1.21
CA VAL A 84 5.54 16.42 1.12
C VAL A 84 5.78 15.51 -0.08
N THR A 85 7.04 15.34 -0.46
CA THR A 85 7.47 14.28 -1.37
C THR A 85 7.61 12.95 -0.63
N LYS A 86 7.18 11.85 -1.25
CA LYS A 86 7.34 10.50 -0.72
C LYS A 86 8.17 9.62 -1.67
N ARG A 87 8.95 8.71 -1.12
CA ARG A 87 9.86 7.83 -1.86
C ARG A 87 9.62 6.38 -1.53
N ARG A 88 9.78 5.51 -2.53
CA ARG A 88 9.56 4.07 -2.34
C ARG A 88 10.76 3.51 -1.58
N LYS A 89 10.52 2.75 -0.51
CA LYS A 89 11.60 2.10 0.26
C LYS A 89 12.41 1.10 -0.57
N GLY A 90 11.82 0.56 -1.64
CA GLY A 90 12.50 -0.33 -2.58
C GLY A 90 12.20 0.01 -4.04
N HIS A 91 13.00 -0.52 -4.97
CA HIS A 91 12.87 -0.22 -6.39
C HIS A 91 11.66 -0.90 -7.03
N ALA A 92 10.90 -0.14 -7.82
CA ALA A 92 9.80 -0.70 -8.60
C ALA A 92 10.37 -1.58 -9.73
N PRO A 93 9.72 -2.71 -10.07
CA PRO A 93 10.09 -3.47 -11.26
C PRO A 93 10.11 -2.57 -12.51
N LYS A 94 11.12 -2.74 -13.37
CA LYS A 94 11.22 -1.96 -14.61
C LYS A 94 9.96 -2.16 -15.45
N GLY A 95 9.38 -1.07 -15.96
CA GLY A 95 8.13 -1.10 -16.75
C GLY A 95 6.85 -1.29 -15.94
N SER A 96 6.91 -1.36 -14.61
CA SER A 96 5.74 -1.43 -13.74
C SER A 96 5.32 -0.05 -13.23
N GLY A 97 4.07 0.04 -12.75
CA GLY A 97 3.51 1.29 -12.23
C GLY A 97 2.77 2.10 -13.29
N VAL A 98 2.44 3.34 -12.93
CA VAL A 98 1.74 4.27 -13.81
C VAL A 98 2.68 5.31 -14.41
N PRO A 99 2.35 5.92 -15.56
CA PRO A 99 3.17 6.95 -16.18
C PRO A 99 3.39 8.16 -15.26
N VAL A 100 4.54 8.81 -15.41
CA VAL A 100 4.87 10.08 -14.74
C VAL A 100 3.84 11.14 -15.13
N GLY A 101 3.35 11.91 -14.14
CA GLY A 101 2.26 12.86 -14.32
C GLY A 101 0.87 12.30 -14.01
N THR A 102 0.74 11.01 -13.72
CA THR A 102 -0.53 10.44 -13.23
C THR A 102 -0.83 10.97 -11.83
N GLU A 103 -2.03 11.50 -11.62
CA GLU A 103 -2.50 12.00 -10.32
C GLU A 103 -3.62 11.12 -9.77
N TYR A 104 -3.76 11.13 -8.45
CA TYR A 104 -4.80 10.37 -7.76
C TYR A 104 -5.49 11.22 -6.71
N HIS A 105 -6.81 11.09 -6.66
CA HIS A 105 -7.62 11.60 -5.57
C HIS A 105 -8.03 10.43 -4.69
N TRP A 106 -7.42 10.37 -3.51
CA TRP A 106 -7.73 9.39 -2.48
C TRP A 106 -8.41 10.09 -1.30
N TYR A 107 -9.48 9.49 -0.80
CA TYR A 107 -10.05 9.84 0.49
C TYR A 107 -9.41 8.97 1.56
N ILE A 108 -9.04 9.54 2.70
CA ILE A 108 -8.48 8.82 3.84
C ILE A 108 -9.48 8.96 5.00
N LEU A 109 -9.88 7.83 5.57
CA LEU A 109 -10.62 7.75 6.83
C LEU A 109 -9.70 7.07 7.82
N ALA A 110 -9.21 7.82 8.81
CA ALA A 110 -8.18 7.32 9.71
C ALA A 110 -8.32 7.91 11.11
N HIS A 111 -7.87 7.14 12.09
CA HIS A 111 -7.57 7.63 13.42
C HIS A 111 -6.18 8.25 13.40
N GLN A 112 -6.00 9.33 14.14
CA GLN A 112 -4.69 9.87 14.48
C GLN A 112 -4.47 9.71 15.98
N ASN A 113 -3.46 8.94 16.34
CA ASN A 113 -3.05 8.76 17.73
C ASN A 113 -1.84 9.66 18.00
N VAL A 114 -1.97 10.54 18.98
CA VAL A 114 -0.94 11.51 19.34
C VAL A 114 -0.55 11.33 20.80
N LYS A 115 0.76 11.29 21.08
CA LYS A 115 1.28 11.22 22.46
C LYS A 115 2.34 12.29 22.66
N LYS A 116 2.14 13.13 23.67
CA LYS A 116 3.16 14.08 24.10
C LYS A 116 4.35 13.32 24.67
N LEU A 117 5.54 13.58 24.14
CA LEU A 117 6.78 12.93 24.57
C LEU A 117 7.56 13.83 25.52
N ASN A 118 7.59 15.12 25.25
CA ASN A 118 8.19 16.15 26.10
C ASN A 118 7.55 17.52 25.81
N ALA A 119 8.20 18.62 26.19
CA ALA A 119 7.68 19.97 26.02
C ALA A 119 7.29 20.30 24.56
N ASN A 120 8.08 19.84 23.59
CA ASN A 120 7.98 20.25 22.19
C ASN A 120 7.74 19.09 21.23
N ASP A 121 7.93 17.85 21.67
CA ASP A 121 7.82 16.67 20.81
C ASP A 121 6.56 15.88 21.12
N TYR A 122 5.88 15.47 20.05
CA TYR A 122 4.73 14.59 20.06
C TYR A 122 4.96 13.48 19.04
N SER A 123 4.70 12.22 19.41
CA SER A 123 4.59 11.16 18.40
C SER A 123 3.23 11.26 17.72
N THR A 124 3.18 10.98 16.42
CA THR A 124 1.95 10.89 15.65
C THR A 124 1.91 9.57 14.89
N GLU A 125 0.78 8.88 14.95
CA GLU A 125 0.51 7.66 14.21
C GLU A 125 -0.86 7.76 13.56
N MET A 126 -0.99 7.30 12.31
CA MET A 126 -2.27 7.22 11.62
C MET A 126 -2.55 5.80 11.16
N SER A 127 -3.73 5.30 11.50
CA SER A 127 -4.23 3.98 11.07
C SER A 127 -5.63 4.14 10.49
N GLY A 128 -5.92 3.43 9.39
CA GLY A 128 -7.24 3.51 8.77
C GLY A 128 -7.29 3.05 7.32
N LEU A 129 -8.30 3.53 6.62
CA LEU A 129 -8.67 3.14 5.27
C LEU A 129 -8.37 4.26 4.27
N LYS A 130 -8.05 3.86 3.05
CA LYS A 130 -7.79 4.79 1.94
C LYS A 130 -8.54 4.35 0.69
N PHE A 131 -9.48 5.19 0.25
CA PHE A 131 -10.41 4.91 -0.83
C PHE A 131 -10.13 5.75 -2.08
N LYS A 132 -10.07 5.11 -3.26
CA LYS A 132 -9.79 5.82 -4.52
C LYS A 132 -11.06 6.47 -5.05
N LEU A 133 -11.12 7.80 -5.06
CA LEU A 133 -12.26 8.53 -5.65
C LEU A 133 -12.09 8.72 -7.16
N ALA A 134 -10.89 9.11 -7.60
CA ALA A 134 -10.58 9.32 -9.00
C ALA A 134 -9.08 9.23 -9.28
N HIS A 135 -8.73 9.21 -10.57
CA HIS A 135 -7.38 9.44 -11.04
C HIS A 135 -7.39 10.35 -12.27
N LYS A 136 -6.28 11.02 -12.53
CA LYS A 136 -6.05 11.78 -13.76
C LYS A 136 -4.87 11.13 -14.48
N ARG A 137 -5.05 10.79 -15.76
CA ARG A 137 -3.96 10.19 -16.54
C ARG A 137 -2.92 11.25 -16.89
N ALA A 138 -1.68 10.82 -17.10
CA ALA A 138 -0.57 11.72 -17.41
C ALA A 138 -0.80 12.58 -18.66
N ASP A 139 -1.56 12.07 -19.63
CA ASP A 139 -1.87 12.68 -20.92
C ASP A 139 -3.25 13.36 -20.96
N SER A 140 -3.90 13.54 -19.80
CA SER A 140 -5.27 14.06 -19.72
C SER A 140 -5.41 15.13 -18.65
N ASP A 141 -6.02 16.25 -18.99
CA ASP A 141 -6.39 17.29 -18.02
C ASP A 141 -7.67 16.99 -17.24
N LYS A 142 -8.40 15.94 -17.65
CA LYS A 142 -9.66 15.54 -17.03
C LYS A 142 -9.45 14.39 -16.04
N TRP A 143 -10.07 14.52 -14.87
CA TRP A 143 -10.25 13.42 -13.92
C TRP A 143 -11.10 12.30 -14.53
N SER A 144 -10.81 11.06 -14.17
CA SER A 144 -11.55 9.86 -14.60
C SER A 144 -13.03 9.88 -14.23
N THR A 145 -13.43 10.73 -13.30
CA THR A 145 -14.79 10.82 -12.78
C THR A 145 -15.06 12.26 -12.35
N LYS A 146 -16.22 12.82 -12.70
CA LYS A 146 -16.59 14.20 -12.32
C LYS A 146 -16.87 14.31 -10.82
N ALA A 147 -16.65 15.48 -10.24
CA ALA A 147 -16.79 15.71 -8.79
C ALA A 147 -18.14 15.29 -8.19
N PRO A 148 -19.33 15.52 -8.83
CA PRO A 148 -20.60 15.05 -8.27
C PRO A 148 -20.69 13.53 -8.15
N THR A 149 -20.11 12.80 -9.11
CA THR A 149 -20.07 11.32 -9.07
C THR A 149 -19.06 10.82 -8.05
N GLN A 150 -17.90 11.48 -7.91
CA GLN A 150 -16.95 11.18 -6.83
C GLN A 150 -17.63 11.30 -5.45
N ARG A 151 -18.42 12.37 -5.24
CA ARG A 151 -19.19 12.56 -4.00
C ARG A 151 -20.22 11.44 -3.77
N LYS A 152 -20.95 11.01 -4.80
CA LYS A 152 -21.89 9.87 -4.68
C LYS A 152 -21.18 8.58 -4.26
N HIS A 153 -19.99 8.30 -4.81
CA HIS A 153 -19.20 7.15 -4.41
C HIS A 153 -18.71 7.27 -2.96
N LEU A 154 -18.26 8.47 -2.55
CA LEU A 154 -17.84 8.72 -1.17
C LEU A 154 -19.02 8.51 -0.18
N VAL A 155 -20.20 9.04 -0.50
CA VAL A 155 -21.40 8.85 0.34
C VAL A 155 -21.74 7.37 0.47
N LYS A 156 -21.64 6.60 -0.62
CA LYS A 156 -21.87 5.15 -0.57
C LYS A 156 -20.87 4.47 0.36
N PHE A 157 -19.58 4.75 0.19
CA PHE A 157 -18.52 4.21 1.06
C PHE A 157 -18.76 4.57 2.53
N LEU A 158 -19.07 5.83 2.84
CA LEU A 158 -19.32 6.25 4.22
C LEU A 158 -20.56 5.58 4.84
N LYS A 159 -21.60 5.30 4.05
CA LYS A 159 -22.76 4.52 4.52
C LYS A 159 -22.39 3.07 4.83
N GLU A 160 -21.51 2.46 4.05
CA GLU A 160 -21.00 1.11 4.32
C GLU A 160 -20.17 1.10 5.62
N ILE A 161 -19.37 2.15 5.85
CA ILE A 161 -18.64 2.32 7.12
C ILE A 161 -19.60 2.53 8.30
N ILE A 162 -20.65 3.34 8.16
CA ILE A 162 -21.66 3.52 9.22
C ILE A 162 -22.28 2.17 9.57
N ALA A 163 -22.76 1.42 8.57
CA ALA A 163 -23.35 0.10 8.79
C ALA A 163 -22.36 -0.88 9.45
N GLN A 164 -21.07 -0.77 9.15
CA GLN A 164 -20.03 -1.55 9.82
C GLN A 164 -19.86 -1.13 11.29
N LEU A 165 -19.81 0.16 11.60
CA LEU A 165 -19.67 0.65 12.97
C LEU A 165 -20.91 0.35 13.84
N GLU A 166 -22.08 0.23 13.20
CA GLU A 166 -23.34 -0.15 13.85
C GLU A 166 -23.52 -1.68 13.94
N SER A 167 -22.62 -2.48 13.35
CA SER A 167 -22.72 -3.94 13.39
C SER A 167 -22.22 -4.53 14.72
N ASP A 168 -22.70 -5.73 15.04
CA ASP A 168 -22.30 -6.41 16.27
C ASP A 168 -20.79 -6.69 16.27
N PRO A 169 -20.04 -6.16 17.26
CA PRO A 169 -18.62 -6.42 17.38
C PRO A 169 -18.35 -7.86 17.80
N ILE A 170 -17.18 -8.38 17.42
CA ILE A 170 -16.65 -9.61 17.99
C ILE A 170 -15.99 -9.26 19.33
N PRO A 171 -16.50 -9.77 20.47
CA PRO A 171 -15.88 -9.52 21.76
C PRO A 171 -14.52 -10.23 21.84
N LEU A 172 -13.53 -9.53 22.39
CA LEU A 172 -12.17 -10.04 22.55
C LEU A 172 -11.76 -9.91 24.02
N THR A 173 -11.54 -11.04 24.69
CA THR A 173 -11.10 -11.08 26.08
C THR A 173 -10.05 -12.16 26.27
N PHE A 174 -8.84 -11.79 26.66
CA PHE A 174 -7.73 -12.74 26.84
C PHE A 174 -6.58 -12.14 27.64
N ASP A 175 -5.77 -12.99 28.26
CA ASP A 175 -4.51 -12.58 28.89
C ASP A 175 -3.32 -12.84 27.97
N TYR A 176 -2.40 -11.89 27.90
CA TYR A 176 -1.16 -12.02 27.16
C TYR A 176 -0.02 -11.33 27.91
N GLU A 177 1.06 -12.08 28.19
CA GLU A 177 2.25 -11.60 28.91
C GLU A 177 1.93 -10.88 30.25
N GLY A 178 0.94 -11.40 30.99
CA GLY A 178 0.54 -10.84 32.28
C GLY A 178 -0.33 -9.58 32.20
N VAL A 179 -0.76 -9.19 31.00
CA VAL A 179 -1.71 -8.10 30.77
C VAL A 179 -3.05 -8.68 30.33
N HIS A 180 -4.11 -8.25 31.00
CA HIS A 180 -5.48 -8.54 30.58
C HIS A 180 -5.90 -7.60 29.45
N TYR A 181 -6.41 -8.17 28.36
CA TYR A 181 -6.95 -7.44 27.23
C TYR A 181 -8.45 -7.70 27.13
N GLU A 182 -9.21 -6.61 27.06
CA GLU A 182 -10.65 -6.60 26.83
C GLU A 182 -10.99 -5.58 25.73
N GLY A 183 -11.93 -5.93 24.86
CA GLY A 183 -12.43 -5.02 23.84
C GLY A 183 -13.11 -5.78 22.71
N GLU A 184 -12.86 -5.33 21.49
CA GLU A 184 -13.65 -5.75 20.34
C GLU A 184 -12.89 -5.71 19.01
N GLY A 185 -13.35 -6.56 18.09
CA GLY A 185 -13.04 -6.50 16.68
C GLY A 185 -14.28 -6.18 15.85
N ILE A 186 -14.28 -5.06 15.13
CA ILE A 186 -15.35 -4.69 14.20
C ILE A 186 -15.01 -5.24 12.81
N PRO A 187 -15.82 -6.17 12.25
CA PRO A 187 -15.56 -6.77 10.95
C PRO A 187 -15.54 -5.79 9.79
N ILE A 188 -14.55 -5.88 8.89
CA ILE A 188 -14.59 -5.16 7.61
C ILE A 188 -15.47 -5.94 6.65
N THR A 189 -16.75 -5.57 6.58
CA THR A 189 -17.81 -6.34 5.90
C THR A 189 -17.50 -6.67 4.44
N GLU A 190 -16.82 -5.79 3.70
CA GLU A 190 -16.40 -6.04 2.31
C GLU A 190 -15.38 -7.19 2.16
N THR A 191 -14.77 -7.63 3.26
CA THR A 191 -13.75 -8.70 3.28
C THR A 191 -14.33 -10.04 3.75
N CYS A 192 -15.58 -10.05 4.21
CA CYS A 192 -16.21 -11.26 4.71
C CYS A 192 -16.57 -12.21 3.57
N HIS A 193 -16.34 -13.50 3.78
CA HIS A 193 -16.70 -14.55 2.84
C HIS A 193 -17.50 -15.61 3.59
N GLU A 194 -18.71 -15.90 3.09
CA GLU A 194 -19.61 -16.91 3.67
C GLU A 194 -19.89 -16.68 5.17
N GLY A 195 -20.01 -15.41 5.58
CA GLY A 195 -20.28 -15.04 6.98
C GLY A 195 -19.04 -14.97 7.87
N VAL A 196 -17.87 -15.38 7.37
CA VAL A 196 -16.61 -15.31 8.13
C VAL A 196 -15.80 -14.10 7.69
N CYS A 197 -15.39 -13.29 8.66
CA CYS A 197 -14.67 -12.04 8.43
C CYS A 197 -13.24 -12.16 8.95
N TYR A 198 -12.28 -12.10 8.04
CA TYR A 198 -10.86 -12.27 8.37
C TYR A 198 -10.06 -10.96 8.39
N GLU A 199 -10.72 -9.82 8.18
CA GLU A 199 -10.16 -8.49 8.45
C GLU A 199 -11.06 -7.72 9.42
N LEU A 200 -10.49 -7.21 10.51
CA LEU A 200 -11.23 -6.53 11.57
C LEU A 200 -10.47 -5.29 12.03
N SER A 201 -11.21 -4.23 12.37
CA SER A 201 -10.67 -3.10 13.14
C SER A 201 -10.68 -3.47 14.61
N ILE A 202 -9.52 -3.43 15.26
CA ILE A 202 -9.33 -3.90 16.63
C ILE A 202 -9.21 -2.71 17.59
N THR A 203 -10.00 -2.76 18.66
CA THR A 203 -9.90 -1.89 19.83
C THR A 203 -9.73 -2.76 21.06
N LEU A 204 -8.66 -2.57 21.83
CA LEU A 204 -8.43 -3.27 23.10
C LEU A 204 -8.03 -2.27 24.17
N ASN A 205 -8.59 -2.40 25.36
CA ASN A 205 -8.37 -1.53 26.51
C ASN A 205 -8.51 -0.04 26.11
N ASP A 206 -9.62 0.29 25.45
CA ASP A 206 -9.97 1.63 24.93
C ASP A 206 -9.00 2.20 23.88
N LYS A 207 -8.07 1.38 23.36
CA LYS A 207 -7.09 1.80 22.38
C LYS A 207 -7.37 1.17 21.02
N ASN A 208 -7.57 2.01 20.00
CA ASN A 208 -7.57 1.55 18.62
C ASN A 208 -6.17 1.08 18.24
N LEU A 209 -6.04 -0.20 17.92
CA LEU A 209 -4.79 -0.82 17.50
C LEU A 209 -4.65 -0.83 15.97
N GLY A 210 -5.75 -0.66 15.23
CA GLY A 210 -5.78 -0.65 13.77
C GLY A 210 -6.40 -1.92 13.18
N ILE A 211 -6.01 -2.30 11.97
CA ILE A 211 -6.65 -3.40 11.22
C ILE A 211 -5.80 -4.67 11.29
N ILE A 212 -6.38 -5.74 11.84
CA ILE A 212 -5.83 -7.10 11.74
C ILE A 212 -6.35 -7.77 10.47
N ARG A 213 -5.51 -8.58 9.82
CA ARG A 213 -5.88 -9.35 8.62
C ARG A 213 -5.30 -10.76 8.63
N CYS A 214 -6.10 -11.75 8.23
CA CYS A 214 -5.61 -13.11 8.02
C CYS A 214 -4.93 -13.24 6.65
N ALA A 215 -3.61 -13.45 6.64
CA ALA A 215 -2.87 -13.72 5.43
C ALA A 215 -2.54 -15.21 5.31
N LYS A 216 -2.08 -15.66 4.13
CA LYS A 216 -1.61 -17.04 3.90
C LYS A 216 -0.54 -17.52 4.89
N SER A 217 0.21 -16.59 5.49
CA SER A 217 1.26 -16.86 6.46
C SER A 217 0.82 -16.63 7.91
N GLY A 218 -0.50 -16.55 8.17
CA GLY A 218 -1.09 -16.19 9.46
C GLY A 218 -1.50 -14.73 9.57
N TRP A 219 -1.94 -14.35 10.78
CA TRP A 219 -2.43 -13.02 11.12
C TRP A 219 -1.35 -11.93 11.02
N LYS A 220 -1.76 -10.75 10.57
CA LYS A 220 -0.88 -9.58 10.42
C LYS A 220 -1.58 -8.30 10.85
N MET A 221 -0.80 -7.42 11.47
CA MET A 221 -1.20 -6.09 11.89
C MET A 221 0.03 -5.19 11.87
N ASP A 222 -0.12 -3.96 11.39
CA ASP A 222 0.95 -2.97 11.40
C ASP A 222 0.96 -2.25 12.76
N GLY A 223 2.14 -1.89 13.29
CA GLY A 223 2.26 -1.16 14.57
C GLY A 223 2.07 -2.01 15.84
N VAL A 224 1.73 -3.30 15.72
CA VAL A 224 1.50 -4.20 16.87
C VAL A 224 2.52 -5.34 16.87
N GLU A 225 2.93 -5.77 18.08
CA GLU A 225 3.86 -6.88 18.26
C GLU A 225 3.28 -8.21 17.76
N LYS A 226 4.09 -9.02 17.08
CA LYS A 226 3.69 -10.30 16.48
C LYS A 226 3.03 -11.28 17.45
N GLY A 227 3.50 -11.36 18.69
CA GLY A 227 2.94 -12.27 19.69
C GLY A 227 1.51 -11.90 20.06
N LEU A 228 1.27 -10.62 20.33
CA LEU A 228 -0.07 -10.08 20.56
C LEU A 228 -0.98 -10.24 19.34
N VAL A 229 -0.48 -9.99 18.11
CA VAL A 229 -1.25 -10.22 16.87
C VAL A 229 -1.72 -11.66 16.76
N LYS A 230 -0.87 -12.63 17.14
CA LYS A 230 -1.25 -14.04 17.15
C LYS A 230 -2.30 -14.34 18.22
N ALA A 231 -2.18 -13.77 19.41
CA ALA A 231 -3.16 -13.93 20.48
C ALA A 231 -4.55 -13.40 20.07
N ILE A 232 -4.61 -12.19 19.50
CA ILE A 232 -5.84 -11.60 18.96
C ILE A 232 -6.43 -12.51 17.88
N GLY A 233 -5.61 -12.91 16.92
CA GLY A 233 -6.05 -13.77 15.82
C GLY A 233 -6.59 -15.13 16.26
N ASN A 234 -6.06 -15.70 17.36
CA ASN A 234 -6.60 -16.93 17.92
C ASN A 234 -8.00 -16.72 18.52
N GLN A 235 -8.26 -15.60 19.20
CA GLN A 235 -9.59 -15.28 19.73
C GLN A 235 -10.61 -15.09 18.60
N ILE A 236 -10.20 -14.42 17.52
CA ILE A 236 -11.06 -14.26 16.34
C ILE A 236 -11.38 -15.62 15.70
N PHE A 237 -10.39 -16.52 15.61
CA PHE A 237 -10.65 -17.88 15.12
C PHE A 237 -11.64 -18.64 16.01
N LEU A 238 -11.44 -18.62 17.33
CA LEU A 238 -12.33 -19.29 18.29
C LEU A 238 -13.78 -18.79 18.23
N TYR A 239 -14.00 -17.55 17.84
CA TYR A 239 -15.35 -17.00 17.69
C TYR A 239 -16.11 -17.60 16.49
N PHE A 240 -15.40 -17.99 15.42
CA PHE A 240 -16.00 -18.53 14.20
C PHE A 240 -15.97 -20.06 14.13
N GLU A 241 -15.36 -20.75 15.10
CA GLU A 241 -15.43 -22.21 15.28
C GLU A 241 -16.66 -22.62 16.09
#